data_AF-J2ZD88-F1
#
_entry.id   AF-J2ZD88-F1
#
_cell.length_a   1.000
_cell.length_b   1.000
_cell.length_c   1.000
_cell.angle_alpha   90.00
_cell.angle_beta   90.00
_cell.angle_gamma   90.00
#
_symmetry.space_group_name_H-M   'P 1'
#
loop_
_entity.id
_entity.type
_entity.pdbx_description
1 polymer ?
#
loop_
_entity_poly.entity_id
_entity_poly.type
_entity_poly.pdbx_seq_one_letter_code
_entity_poly.pdbx_strand_id
1 'polypeptide(L)'
;MIRTQLARPPLRAFVLYFALLFGVLQMTYIFDQPVAQATALRLGVPESSSRTAVGLVYSGFTLVAALVSYNTGVIEEHVGVARWFTVVPVVVGVLFATLWVAPLLAVPVFFVARAVNTASVTLGNQYVNDRVESVGRATVLSAASMVYSLAVIPFELAGGVAADVADPTGALAVFGVVLLVGAGAVWVWERPVQRQREQST
;
A
#
# COMPACT_ATOMS: atom_id res chain seq x y z
N MET A 1 16.66 -22.52 1.82
CA MET A 1 17.34 -21.35 2.40
C MET A 1 16.42 -20.13 2.54
N ILE A 2 15.75 -19.66 1.48
CA ILE A 2 14.82 -18.51 1.55
C ILE A 2 13.64 -18.74 2.52
N ARG A 3 13.02 -19.93 2.46
CA ARG A 3 11.90 -20.33 3.34
C ARG A 3 12.25 -20.31 4.83
N THR A 4 13.52 -20.59 5.18
CA THR A 4 14.03 -20.68 6.55
C THR A 4 14.41 -19.30 7.13
N GLN A 5 14.82 -18.36 6.28
CA GLN A 5 15.12 -16.97 6.66
C GLN A 5 13.83 -16.17 6.88
N LEU A 6 12.84 -16.30 5.97
CA LEU A 6 11.54 -15.64 6.08
C LEU A 6 10.66 -16.17 7.23
N ALA A 7 10.91 -17.39 7.70
CA ALA A 7 10.19 -18.01 8.80
C ALA A 7 10.72 -17.62 10.20
N ARG A 8 11.76 -16.77 10.29
CA ARG A 8 12.26 -16.30 11.58
C ARG A 8 11.26 -15.31 12.23
N PRO A 9 11.05 -15.37 13.56
CA PRO A 9 9.94 -14.69 14.24
C PRO A 9 9.76 -13.17 14.00
N PRO A 10 10.78 -12.32 13.73
CA PRO A 10 10.49 -10.93 13.35
C PRO A 10 10.14 -10.75 11.86
N LEU A 11 10.58 -11.67 10.98
CA LEU A 11 10.37 -11.56 9.53
C LEU A 11 9.00 -12.07 9.08
N ARG A 12 8.44 -13.09 9.74
CA ARG A 12 7.12 -13.65 9.37
C ARG A 12 5.98 -12.67 9.64
N ALA A 13 6.00 -11.99 10.79
CA ALA A 13 5.05 -10.93 11.12
C ALA A 13 5.16 -9.75 10.15
N PHE A 14 6.40 -9.34 9.82
CA PHE A 14 6.64 -8.30 8.83
C PHE A 14 6.12 -8.68 7.44
N VAL A 15 6.33 -9.91 6.97
CA VAL A 15 5.84 -10.37 5.66
C VAL A 15 4.32 -10.43 5.61
N LEU A 16 3.65 -10.95 6.66
CA LEU A 16 2.18 -10.95 6.76
C LEU A 16 1.63 -9.53 6.77
N TYR A 17 2.27 -8.64 7.52
CA TYR A 17 1.89 -7.25 7.65
C TYR A 17 2.09 -6.47 6.35
N PHE A 18 3.23 -6.68 5.68
CA PHE A 18 3.52 -6.09 4.38
C PHE A 18 2.58 -6.63 3.31
N ALA A 19 2.29 -7.93 3.31
CA ALA A 19 1.32 -8.56 2.41
C ALA A 19 -0.08 -7.95 2.59
N LEU A 20 -0.53 -7.72 3.83
CA LEU A 20 -1.81 -7.08 4.12
C LEU A 20 -1.86 -5.64 3.60
N LEU A 21 -0.86 -4.82 3.94
CA LEU A 21 -0.78 -3.43 3.48
C LEU A 21 -0.71 -3.36 1.95
N PHE A 22 0.17 -4.15 1.34
CA PHE A 22 0.39 -4.14 -0.10
C PHE A 22 -0.83 -4.66 -0.86
N GLY A 23 -1.45 -5.74 -0.38
CA GLY A 23 -2.69 -6.28 -0.94
C GLY A 23 -3.81 -5.24 -0.95
N VAL A 24 -4.00 -4.52 0.16
CA VAL A 24 -5.01 -3.45 0.24
C VAL A 24 -4.66 -2.26 -0.66
N LEU A 25 -3.41 -1.80 -0.66
CA LEU A 25 -2.98 -0.70 -1.53
C LEU A 25 -3.16 -1.04 -3.01
N GLN A 26 -2.95 -2.31 -3.40
CA GLN A 26 -3.16 -2.77 -4.77
C GLN A 26 -4.62 -2.71 -5.22
N MET A 27 -5.60 -2.74 -4.30
CA MET A 27 -7.01 -2.53 -4.66
C MET A 27 -7.24 -1.14 -5.28
N THR A 28 -6.40 -0.17 -4.95
CA THR A 28 -6.40 1.13 -5.61
C THR A 28 -6.23 0.99 -7.12
N TYR A 29 -5.33 0.11 -7.59
CA TYR A 29 -5.05 -0.06 -9.02
C TYR A 29 -6.16 -0.80 -9.77
N ILE A 30 -6.98 -1.57 -9.04
CA ILE A 30 -8.13 -2.29 -9.62
C ILE A 30 -9.31 -1.32 -9.78
N PHE A 31 -9.50 -0.43 -8.80
CA PHE A 31 -10.68 0.43 -8.72
C PHE A 31 -10.42 1.88 -9.14
N ASP A 32 -9.17 2.31 -9.35
CA ASP A 32 -8.84 3.71 -9.65
C ASP A 32 -9.57 4.24 -10.87
N GLN A 33 -9.58 3.49 -11.97
CA GLN A 33 -10.25 3.88 -13.20
C GLN A 33 -11.77 4.03 -13.02
N PRO A 34 -12.54 3.01 -12.60
CA PRO A 34 -13.99 3.14 -12.47
C PRO A 34 -14.39 4.20 -11.44
N VAL A 35 -13.64 4.32 -10.32
CA VAL A 35 -13.95 5.29 -9.27
C VAL A 35 -13.59 6.72 -9.70
N ALA A 36 -12.47 6.93 -10.38
CA ALA A 36 -12.11 8.25 -10.92
C ALA A 36 -13.12 8.71 -11.98
N GLN A 37 -13.56 7.81 -12.86
CA GLN A 37 -14.59 8.11 -13.85
C GLN A 37 -15.93 8.46 -13.18
N ALA A 38 -16.38 7.64 -12.23
CA ALA A 38 -17.62 7.90 -11.50
C ALA A 38 -17.57 9.23 -10.71
N THR A 39 -16.41 9.54 -10.11
CA THR A 39 -16.20 10.81 -9.39
C THR A 39 -16.24 12.00 -10.35
N ALA A 40 -15.58 11.92 -11.51
CA ALA A 40 -15.61 12.97 -12.51
C ALA A 40 -17.05 13.27 -12.99
N LEU A 41 -17.83 12.24 -13.28
CA LEU A 41 -19.24 12.38 -13.66
C LEU A 41 -20.08 13.03 -12.54
N ARG A 42 -19.88 12.62 -11.28
CA ARG A 42 -20.54 13.22 -10.11
C ARG A 42 -20.19 14.70 -9.92
N LEU A 43 -19.00 15.12 -10.36
CA LEU A 43 -18.55 16.52 -10.33
C LEU A 43 -19.02 17.33 -11.56
N GLY A 44 -19.84 16.75 -12.43
CA GLY A 44 -20.40 17.42 -13.60
C GLY A 44 -19.50 17.42 -14.83
N VAL A 45 -18.43 16.62 -14.85
CA VAL A 45 -17.60 16.44 -16.05
C VAL A 45 -18.46 15.70 -17.10
N PRO A 46 -18.59 16.22 -18.33
CA PRO A 46 -19.33 15.54 -19.39
C PRO A 46 -18.75 14.16 -19.69
N GLU A 47 -19.61 13.20 -20.05
CA GLU A 47 -19.18 11.83 -20.36
C GLU A 47 -18.12 11.79 -21.48
N SER A 48 -18.26 12.66 -22.48
CA SER A 48 -17.29 12.84 -23.58
C SER A 48 -15.89 13.27 -23.11
N SER A 49 -15.79 13.96 -21.98
CA SER A 49 -14.54 14.44 -21.38
C SER A 49 -14.06 13.58 -20.20
N SER A 50 -14.85 12.60 -19.76
CA SER A 50 -14.54 11.76 -18.60
C SER A 50 -13.22 10.98 -18.77
N ARG A 51 -12.95 10.48 -19.98
CA ARG A 51 -11.68 9.79 -20.32
C ARG A 51 -10.47 10.71 -20.17
N THR A 52 -10.60 11.97 -20.58
CA THR A 52 -9.54 12.98 -20.43
C THR A 52 -9.31 13.30 -18.96
N ALA A 53 -10.38 13.44 -18.17
CA ALA A 53 -10.28 13.65 -16.73
C ALA A 53 -9.54 12.49 -16.02
N VAL A 54 -9.85 11.24 -16.39
CA VAL A 54 -9.11 10.07 -15.90
C VAL A 54 -7.64 10.15 -16.33
N GLY A 55 -7.34 10.46 -17.59
CA GLY A 55 -5.95 10.61 -18.07
C GLY A 55 -5.14 11.68 -17.30
N LEU A 56 -5.79 12.78 -16.90
CA LEU A 56 -5.17 13.80 -16.05
C LEU A 56 -4.87 13.28 -14.64
N VAL A 57 -5.78 12.49 -14.06
CA VAL A 57 -5.56 11.83 -12.76
C VAL A 57 -4.34 10.90 -12.81
N TYR A 58 -4.20 10.06 -13.85
CA TYR A 58 -3.03 9.18 -14.02
C TYR A 58 -1.73 9.95 -14.25
N SER A 59 -1.80 11.08 -14.95
CA SER A 59 -0.66 11.98 -15.11
C SER A 59 -0.22 12.53 -13.74
N GLY A 60 -1.20 12.92 -12.91
CA GLY A 60 -0.96 13.30 -11.52
C GLY A 60 -0.36 12.17 -10.68
N PHE A 61 -0.86 10.94 -10.81
CA PHE A 61 -0.30 9.77 -10.12
C PHE A 61 1.17 9.56 -10.47
N THR A 62 1.53 9.75 -11.74
CA THR A 62 2.91 9.62 -12.22
C THR A 62 3.79 10.72 -11.60
N LEU A 63 3.31 11.96 -11.58
CA LEU A 63 4.02 13.08 -10.96
C LEU A 63 4.26 12.84 -9.46
N VAL A 64 3.24 12.40 -8.74
CA VAL A 64 3.35 12.07 -7.31
C VAL A 64 4.32 10.91 -7.09
N ALA A 65 4.23 9.84 -7.88
CA ALA A 65 5.16 8.72 -7.78
C ALA A 65 6.61 9.16 -8.02
N ALA A 66 6.85 10.02 -9.03
CA ALA A 66 8.18 10.56 -9.31
C ALA A 66 8.71 11.41 -8.14
N LEU A 67 7.88 12.33 -7.62
CA LEU A 67 8.27 13.21 -6.51
C LEU A 67 8.56 12.40 -5.24
N VAL A 68 7.70 11.44 -4.90
CA VAL A 68 7.88 10.61 -3.72
C VAL A 68 9.10 9.71 -3.86
N SER A 69 9.27 9.06 -5.02
CA SER A 69 10.44 8.23 -5.29
C SER A 69 11.74 9.02 -5.11
N TYR A 70 11.82 10.22 -5.69
CA TYR A 70 12.97 11.13 -5.57
C TYR A 70 13.26 11.52 -4.12
N ASN A 71 12.22 11.74 -3.31
CA ASN A 71 12.36 12.17 -1.92
C ASN A 71 12.35 11.02 -0.90
N THR A 72 12.45 9.76 -1.33
CA THR A 72 12.34 8.61 -0.40
C THR A 72 13.39 8.65 0.70
N GLY A 73 14.62 9.08 0.41
CA GLY A 73 15.66 9.21 1.43
C GLY A 73 15.32 10.22 2.53
N VAL A 74 14.65 11.32 2.19
CA VAL A 74 14.17 12.32 3.17
C VAL A 74 13.08 11.73 4.06
N ILE A 75 12.18 10.93 3.47
CA ILE A 75 11.14 10.20 4.21
C ILE A 75 11.77 9.23 5.20
N GLU A 76 12.80 8.49 4.76
CA GLU A 76 13.55 7.58 5.62
C GLU A 76 14.21 8.32 6.79
N GLU A 77 14.89 9.43 6.53
CA GLU A 77 15.59 10.22 7.55
C GLU A 77 14.65 10.80 8.61
N HIS A 78 13.50 11.37 8.21
CA HIS A 78 12.60 12.07 9.12
C HIS A 78 11.60 11.14 9.83
N VAL A 79 11.10 10.13 9.13
CA VAL A 79 10.08 9.23 9.67
C VAL A 79 10.72 7.96 10.21
N GLY A 80 11.70 7.41 9.49
CA GLY A 80 12.27 6.09 9.75
C GLY A 80 11.37 4.96 9.24
N VAL A 81 11.99 3.92 8.69
CA VAL A 81 11.32 2.71 8.16
C VAL A 81 10.36 2.11 9.19
N ALA A 82 10.81 2.02 10.43
CA ALA A 82 10.05 1.47 11.56
C ALA A 82 8.72 2.19 11.81
N ARG A 83 8.78 3.52 11.92
CA ARG A 83 7.60 4.35 12.18
C ARG A 83 6.70 4.41 10.96
N TRP A 84 7.28 4.45 9.76
CA TRP A 84 6.56 4.44 8.48
C TRP A 84 5.60 3.25 8.42
N PHE A 85 6.14 2.04 8.57
CA PHE A 85 5.32 0.83 8.50
C PHE A 85 4.33 0.71 9.66
N THR A 86 4.53 1.40 10.80
CA THR A 86 3.54 1.41 11.88
C THR A 86 2.39 2.39 11.61
N VAL A 87 2.67 3.56 11.05
CA VAL A 87 1.66 4.62 10.86
C VAL A 87 0.86 4.43 9.58
N VAL A 88 1.52 4.01 8.50
CA VAL A 88 0.92 3.95 7.17
C VAL A 88 -0.36 3.10 7.10
N PRO A 89 -0.43 1.88 7.66
CA PRO A 89 -1.64 1.08 7.57
C PRO A 89 -2.84 1.71 8.25
N VAL A 90 -2.62 2.45 9.33
CA VAL A 90 -3.69 3.21 9.99
C VAL A 90 -4.14 4.36 9.12
N VAL A 91 -3.20 5.12 8.55
CA VAL A 91 -3.53 6.25 7.67
C VAL A 91 -4.31 5.76 6.45
N VAL A 92 -3.82 4.73 5.75
CA VAL A 92 -4.50 4.15 4.58
C VAL A 92 -5.85 3.58 4.98
N GLY A 93 -5.92 2.83 6.08
CA GLY A 93 -7.15 2.22 6.58
C GLY A 93 -8.23 3.25 6.90
N VAL A 94 -7.87 4.34 7.59
CA VAL A 94 -8.79 5.44 7.91
C VAL A 94 -9.23 6.18 6.65
N LEU A 95 -8.31 6.49 5.73
CA LEU A 95 -8.63 7.18 4.48
C LEU A 95 -9.59 6.36 3.62
N PHE A 96 -9.38 5.05 3.53
CA PHE A 96 -10.25 4.15 2.79
C PHE A 96 -11.61 4.03 3.48
N ALA A 97 -11.64 3.79 4.79
CA ALA A 97 -12.90 3.71 5.54
C ALA A 97 -13.75 5.00 5.44
N THR A 98 -13.10 6.16 5.33
CA THR A 98 -13.78 7.46 5.14
C THR A 98 -14.57 7.52 3.82
N LEU A 99 -14.22 6.73 2.82
CA LEU A 99 -14.94 6.70 1.54
C LEU A 99 -16.39 6.19 1.66
N TRP A 100 -16.73 5.51 2.77
CA TRP A 100 -18.10 5.11 3.06
C TRP A 100 -19.05 6.30 3.21
N VAL A 101 -18.56 7.39 3.80
CA VAL A 101 -19.36 8.59 4.07
C VAL A 101 -19.01 9.75 3.13
N ALA A 102 -17.81 9.75 2.58
CA ALA A 102 -17.31 10.81 1.70
C ALA A 102 -16.69 10.22 0.42
N PRO A 103 -17.48 9.57 -0.46
CA PRO A 103 -16.97 8.90 -1.66
C PRO A 103 -16.31 9.86 -2.66
N LEU A 104 -16.66 11.16 -2.63
CA LEU A 104 -16.03 12.19 -3.46
C LEU A 104 -14.54 12.42 -3.10
N LEU A 105 -14.09 11.97 -1.92
CA LEU A 105 -12.67 12.02 -1.54
C LEU A 105 -11.83 10.90 -2.17
N ALA A 106 -12.43 9.98 -2.93
CA ALA A 106 -11.72 8.83 -3.49
C ALA A 106 -10.50 9.23 -4.33
N VAL A 107 -10.63 10.25 -5.18
CA VAL A 107 -9.50 10.72 -6.02
C VAL A 107 -8.36 11.26 -5.15
N PRO A 108 -8.55 12.22 -4.23
CA PRO A 108 -7.52 12.61 -3.27
C PRO A 108 -6.91 11.44 -2.49
N VAL A 109 -7.74 10.51 -2.04
CA VAL A 109 -7.29 9.31 -1.32
C VAL A 109 -6.39 8.44 -2.21
N PHE A 110 -6.66 8.31 -3.50
CA PHE A 110 -5.80 7.59 -4.44
C PHE A 110 -4.44 8.26 -4.62
N PHE A 111 -4.36 9.59 -4.62
CA PHE A 111 -3.06 10.28 -4.64
C PHE A 111 -2.23 9.94 -3.40
N VAL A 112 -2.85 9.92 -2.22
CA VAL A 112 -2.16 9.52 -0.98
C VAL A 112 -1.78 8.04 -1.02
N ALA A 113 -2.68 7.15 -1.45
CA ALA A 113 -2.40 5.72 -1.59
C ALA A 113 -1.25 5.48 -2.57
N ARG A 114 -1.18 6.23 -3.67
CA ARG A 114 -0.09 6.15 -4.65
C ARG A 114 1.24 6.56 -4.03
N ALA A 115 1.27 7.72 -3.35
CA ALA A 115 2.45 8.20 -2.64
C ALA A 115 2.94 7.15 -1.63
N VAL A 116 2.03 6.66 -0.79
CA VAL A 116 2.32 5.66 0.23
C VAL A 116 2.84 4.37 -0.39
N ASN A 117 2.22 3.88 -1.47
CA ASN A 117 2.66 2.66 -2.15
C ASN A 117 4.07 2.82 -2.70
N THR A 118 4.34 3.92 -3.42
CA THR A 118 5.65 4.21 -3.97
C THR A 118 6.72 4.29 -2.89
N ALA A 119 6.49 5.03 -1.80
CA ALA A 119 7.44 5.11 -0.69
C ALA A 119 7.64 3.75 0.00
N SER A 120 6.56 2.99 0.23
CA SER A 120 6.63 1.70 0.93
C SER A 120 7.40 0.65 0.13
N VAL A 121 7.20 0.60 -1.20
CA VAL A 121 7.96 -0.30 -2.08
C VAL A 121 9.43 0.10 -2.11
N THR A 122 9.74 1.40 -2.24
CA THR A 122 11.12 1.87 -2.29
C THR A 122 11.86 1.61 -0.98
N LEU A 123 11.27 2.01 0.17
CA LEU A 123 11.84 1.77 1.50
C LEU A 123 11.98 0.28 1.81
N GLY A 124 10.98 -0.53 1.44
CA GLY A 124 11.01 -1.98 1.61
C GLY A 124 12.12 -2.63 0.80
N ASN A 125 12.28 -2.23 -0.46
CA ASN A 125 13.35 -2.73 -1.33
C ASN A 125 14.73 -2.30 -0.83
N GLN A 126 14.90 -1.05 -0.38
CA GLN A 126 16.14 -0.56 0.23
C GLN A 126 16.47 -1.35 1.51
N TYR A 127 15.50 -1.54 2.39
CA TYR A 127 15.68 -2.30 3.63
C TYR A 127 16.17 -3.73 3.39
N VAL A 128 15.61 -4.41 2.38
CA VAL A 128 16.05 -5.76 1.95
C VAL A 128 17.42 -5.68 1.30
N ASN A 129 17.63 -4.73 0.38
CA ASN A 129 18.90 -4.53 -0.33
C ASN A 129 20.07 -4.39 0.65
N ASP A 130 19.93 -3.59 1.70
CA ASP A 130 20.99 -3.30 2.67
C ASP A 130 21.32 -4.48 3.59
N ARG A 131 20.51 -5.53 3.56
CA ARG A 131 20.65 -6.74 4.40
C ARG A 131 21.04 -8.00 3.62
N VAL A 132 21.29 -7.88 2.31
CA VAL A 132 21.66 -9.00 1.44
C VAL A 132 23.07 -8.78 0.89
N GLU A 133 23.91 -9.83 0.97
CA GLU A 133 25.25 -9.85 0.38
C GLU A 133 25.22 -9.56 -1.12
N SER A 134 26.30 -8.99 -1.66
CA SER A 134 26.34 -8.54 -3.06
C SER A 134 26.11 -9.67 -4.08
N VAL A 135 26.46 -10.91 -3.74
CA VAL A 135 26.26 -12.08 -4.60
C VAL A 135 24.83 -12.62 -4.45
N GLY A 136 24.04 -12.61 -5.52
CA GLY A 136 22.67 -13.13 -5.54
C GLY A 136 21.58 -12.14 -5.10
N ARG A 137 21.94 -10.87 -4.83
CA ARG A 137 21.02 -9.78 -4.44
C ARG A 137 19.82 -9.61 -5.38
N ALA A 138 20.05 -9.64 -6.69
CA ALA A 138 18.99 -9.49 -7.70
C ALA A 138 17.95 -10.62 -7.63
N THR A 139 18.39 -11.86 -7.35
CA THR A 139 17.51 -13.01 -7.19
C THR A 139 16.66 -12.89 -5.93
N VAL A 140 17.25 -12.41 -4.82
CA VAL A 140 16.50 -12.22 -3.56
C VAL A 140 15.45 -11.12 -3.70
N LEU A 141 15.79 -9.98 -4.32
CA LEU A 141 14.84 -8.90 -4.58
C LEU A 141 13.70 -9.33 -5.53
N SER A 142 14.02 -10.10 -6.57
CA SER A 142 13.00 -10.68 -7.46
C SER A 142 12.10 -11.66 -6.71
N ALA A 143 12.66 -12.55 -5.90
CA ALA A 143 11.88 -13.50 -5.11
C ALA A 143 10.95 -12.78 -4.11
N ALA A 144 11.43 -11.74 -3.44
CA ALA A 144 10.61 -10.92 -2.55
C ALA A 144 9.47 -10.24 -3.32
N SER A 145 9.77 -9.63 -4.47
CA SER A 145 8.76 -9.02 -5.34
C SER A 145 7.70 -10.02 -5.80
N MET A 146 8.10 -11.24 -6.19
CA MET A 146 7.18 -12.31 -6.58
C MET A 146 6.28 -12.74 -5.42
N VAL A 147 6.82 -12.84 -4.20
CA VAL A 147 6.01 -13.14 -3.00
C VAL A 147 4.99 -12.04 -2.74
N TYR A 148 5.38 -10.77 -2.89
CA TYR A 148 4.45 -9.65 -2.76
C TYR A 148 3.35 -9.70 -3.82
N SER A 149 3.69 -9.95 -5.09
CA SER A 149 2.69 -10.10 -6.16
C SER A 149 1.73 -11.28 -5.91
N LEU A 150 2.24 -12.42 -5.43
CA LEU A 150 1.40 -13.57 -5.06
C LEU A 150 0.45 -13.25 -3.91
N ALA A 151 0.88 -12.43 -2.96
CA ALA A 151 0.06 -12.02 -1.83
C ALA A 151 -1.13 -11.15 -2.25
N VAL A 152 -1.09 -10.51 -3.42
CA VAL A 152 -2.15 -9.63 -3.94
C VAL A 152 -3.34 -10.44 -4.46
N ILE A 153 -3.11 -11.62 -5.06
CA ILE A 153 -4.13 -12.48 -5.68
C ILE A 153 -5.40 -12.67 -4.81
N PRO A 154 -5.31 -13.09 -3.52
CA PRO A 154 -6.50 -13.24 -2.70
C PRO A 154 -7.26 -11.93 -2.48
N PHE A 155 -6.57 -10.78 -2.47
CA PHE A 155 -7.21 -9.47 -2.37
C PHE A 155 -7.92 -9.10 -3.66
N GLU A 156 -7.36 -9.40 -4.84
CA GLU A 156 -8.05 -9.11 -6.12
C GLU A 156 -9.36 -9.90 -6.23
N LEU A 157 -9.32 -11.18 -5.85
CA LEU A 157 -10.51 -12.04 -5.82
C LEU A 157 -11.55 -11.53 -4.81
N ALA A 158 -11.11 -11.24 -3.58
CA ALA A 158 -11.98 -10.68 -2.56
C ALA A 158 -12.53 -9.30 -2.97
N GLY A 159 -11.74 -8.52 -3.71
CA GLY A 159 -12.11 -7.20 -4.17
C GLY A 159 -13.18 -7.23 -5.23
N GLY A 160 -13.11 -8.17 -6.18
CA GLY A 160 -14.20 -8.41 -7.13
C GLY A 160 -15.52 -8.70 -6.41
N VAL A 161 -15.51 -9.65 -5.47
CA VAL A 161 -16.71 -10.01 -4.68
C VAL A 161 -17.22 -8.82 -3.85
N ALA A 162 -16.32 -8.06 -3.22
CA ALA A 162 -16.70 -6.90 -2.44
C ALA A 162 -17.32 -5.80 -3.33
N ALA A 163 -16.78 -5.58 -4.52
CA ALA A 163 -17.28 -4.59 -5.47
C ALA A 163 -18.64 -4.98 -6.05
N ASP A 164 -18.90 -6.28 -6.27
CA ASP A 164 -20.21 -6.77 -6.72
C ASP A 164 -21.31 -6.48 -5.70
N VAL A 165 -20.97 -6.44 -4.40
CA VAL A 165 -21.93 -6.20 -3.30
C VAL A 165 -22.03 -4.71 -2.93
N ALA A 166 -20.89 -4.03 -2.82
CA ALA A 166 -20.78 -2.70 -2.20
C ALA A 166 -20.39 -1.58 -3.17
N ASP A 167 -20.29 -1.87 -4.47
CA ASP A 167 -19.67 -1.02 -5.49
C ASP A 167 -18.15 -0.83 -5.31
N PRO A 168 -17.40 -0.36 -6.33
CA PRO A 168 -15.94 -0.20 -6.23
C PRO A 168 -15.46 0.75 -5.11
N THR A 169 -16.25 1.77 -4.77
CA THR A 169 -15.88 2.73 -3.72
C THR A 169 -16.16 2.15 -2.34
N GLY A 170 -17.30 1.46 -2.18
CA GLY A 170 -17.62 0.72 -0.96
C GLY A 170 -16.66 -0.44 -0.70
N ALA A 171 -16.21 -1.14 -1.75
CA ALA A 171 -15.19 -2.18 -1.63
C ALA A 171 -13.88 -1.65 -1.04
N LEU A 172 -13.40 -0.49 -1.49
CA LEU A 172 -12.24 0.18 -0.90
C LEU A 172 -12.46 0.51 0.57
N ALA A 173 -13.65 0.99 0.94
CA ALA A 173 -13.99 1.27 2.33
C ALA A 173 -13.97 0.02 3.21
N VAL A 174 -14.48 -1.12 2.71
CA VAL A 174 -14.36 -2.44 3.37
C VAL A 174 -12.91 -2.82 3.56
N PHE A 175 -12.06 -2.68 2.54
CA PHE A 175 -10.62 -2.97 2.67
C PHE A 175 -9.91 -2.03 3.65
N GLY A 176 -10.38 -0.79 3.79
CA GLY A 176 -9.91 0.12 4.84
C GLY A 176 -10.14 -0.44 6.24
N VAL A 177 -11.35 -0.95 6.49
CA VAL A 177 -11.69 -1.62 7.77
C VAL A 177 -10.87 -2.90 7.97
N VAL A 178 -10.74 -3.73 6.92
CA VAL A 178 -9.92 -4.95 6.96
C VAL A 178 -8.46 -4.62 7.31
N LEU A 179 -7.91 -3.56 6.74
CA LEU A 179 -6.55 -3.11 7.04
C LEU A 179 -6.39 -2.68 8.50
N LEU A 180 -7.34 -1.90 9.04
CA LEU A 180 -7.31 -1.45 10.43
C LEU A 180 -7.42 -2.63 11.41
N VAL A 181 -8.36 -3.53 11.18
CA VAL A 181 -8.57 -4.73 12.02
C VAL A 181 -7.38 -5.66 11.91
N GLY A 182 -6.89 -5.93 10.70
CA GLY A 182 -5.75 -6.80 10.46
C GLY A 182 -4.45 -6.25 11.05
N ALA A 183 -4.17 -4.95 10.86
CA ALA A 183 -3.01 -4.30 11.48
C ALA A 183 -3.08 -4.34 13.01
N GLY A 184 -4.26 -4.04 13.59
CA GLY A 184 -4.50 -4.14 15.03
C GLY A 184 -4.29 -5.56 15.56
N ALA A 185 -4.82 -6.57 14.89
CA ALA A 185 -4.65 -7.97 15.26
C ALA A 185 -3.17 -8.40 15.23
N VAL A 186 -2.43 -8.00 14.19
CA VAL A 186 -0.99 -8.29 14.10
C VAL A 186 -0.23 -7.64 15.26
N TRP A 187 -0.52 -6.38 15.61
CA TRP A 187 0.15 -5.69 16.72
C TRP A 187 -0.12 -6.30 18.09
N VAL A 188 -1.30 -6.91 18.28
CA VAL A 188 -1.65 -7.63 19.51
C VAL A 188 -0.91 -8.97 19.58
N TRP A 189 -0.67 -9.63 18.44
CA TRP A 189 0.01 -10.94 18.39
C TRP A 189 1.54 -10.82 18.50
N GLU A 190 2.17 -9.99 17.67
CA GLU A 190 3.63 -9.79 17.63
C GLU A 190 3.93 -8.32 17.31
N ARG A 191 4.84 -7.66 18.05
CA ARG A 191 5.30 -6.30 17.70
C ARG A 191 6.18 -6.40 16.44
N PRO A 192 5.71 -6.00 15.24
CA PRO A 192 6.41 -6.32 13.98
C PRO A 192 7.71 -5.53 13.82
N VAL A 193 7.85 -4.44 14.58
CA VAL A 193 8.95 -3.51 14.50
C VAL A 193 9.43 -3.21 15.92
N GLN A 194 10.45 -3.95 16.38
CA GLN A 194 11.18 -3.55 17.57
C GLN A 194 12.15 -2.44 17.18
N ARG A 195 12.10 -1.28 17.86
CA ARG A 195 13.22 -0.32 17.80
C ARG A 195 14.47 -1.08 18.23
N GLN A 196 15.53 -1.09 17.41
CA GLN A 196 16.85 -1.40 17.95
C GLN A 196 17.07 -0.42 19.11
N ARG A 197 17.11 -0.94 20.34
CA ARG A 197 17.75 -0.20 21.42
C ARG A 197 19.19 -0.07 20.97
N GLU A 198 19.63 1.15 20.68
CA GLU A 198 21.05 1.48 20.64
C GLU A 198 21.66 0.89 21.92
N GLN A 199 22.54 -0.08 21.75
CA GLN A 199 23.42 -0.52 22.81
C GLN A 199 24.38 0.64 23.05
N SER A 200 23.96 1.60 23.87
CA SER A 200 24.88 2.48 24.57
C SER A 200 25.59 1.61 25.61
N THR A 201 26.82 1.25 25.26
CA THR A 201 27.98 0.92 26.11
C THR A 201 27.75 0.79 27.61
#